data_AF-A0A3C0AD23-F1
#
_entry.id   AF-A0A3C0AD23-F1
#
_cell.length_a   1.000
_cell.length_b   1.000
_cell.length_c   1.000
_cell.angle_alpha   90.00
_cell.angle_beta   90.00
_cell.angle_gamma   90.00
#
_symmetry.space_group_name_H-M   'P 1'
#
loop_
_entity.id
_entity.type
_entity.pdbx_description
1 polymer ?
#
loop_
_entity_poly.entity_id
_entity_poly.type
_entity_poly.pdbx_seq_one_letter_code
_entity_poly.pdbx_strand_id
1 'polypeptide(L)'
;MNDAISTPSQRPHTALVWIGRLIAAALAFMFGMSGVMKLKGGPELAEGMAHLGLPDSMVFPLAILELTCLVLYLLPWTSVVGAILLTGYLGGAMCTHWRVGDPFV
;
A
#
# COMPACT_ATOMS: atom_id res chain seq x y z
N MET A 1 -9.67 51.92 -11.98
CA MET A 1 -8.66 50.89 -12.28
C MET A 1 -8.17 50.34 -10.95
N ASN A 2 -8.26 49.03 -10.74
CA ASN A 2 -7.93 48.24 -9.53
C ASN A 2 -9.14 47.82 -8.67
N ASP A 3 -10.10 47.14 -9.30
CA ASP A 3 -10.97 46.22 -8.57
C ASP A 3 -10.14 44.99 -8.19
N ALA A 4 -10.13 44.72 -6.89
CA ALA A 4 -9.35 43.67 -6.26
C ALA A 4 -9.62 42.31 -6.89
N ILE A 5 -8.55 41.64 -7.32
CA ILE A 5 -8.53 40.19 -7.52
C ILE A 5 -8.67 39.57 -6.12
N SER A 6 -9.90 39.39 -5.66
CA SER A 6 -10.21 38.60 -4.48
C SER A 6 -9.91 37.14 -4.82
N THR A 7 -8.71 36.69 -4.47
CA THR A 7 -8.37 35.27 -4.52
C THR A 7 -9.38 34.54 -3.63
N PRO A 8 -10.23 33.64 -4.15
CA PRO A 8 -11.19 32.95 -3.31
C PRO A 8 -10.42 32.16 -2.26
N SER A 9 -10.71 32.40 -0.98
CA SER A 9 -10.17 31.61 0.13
C SER A 9 -10.72 30.18 0.01
N GLN A 10 -10.00 29.32 -0.70
CA GLN A 10 -10.28 27.89 -0.79
C GLN A 10 -10.05 27.29 0.60
N ARG A 11 -11.08 27.29 1.46
CA ARG A 11 -11.05 26.46 2.67
C ARG A 11 -10.88 25.01 2.18
N PRO A 12 -9.87 24.26 2.63
CA PRO A 12 -9.79 22.85 2.28
C PRO A 12 -11.12 22.22 2.69
N HIS A 13 -11.81 21.61 1.74
CA HIS A 13 -13.10 20.99 1.99
C HIS A 13 -12.83 19.90 3.04
N THR A 14 -13.23 20.13 4.29
CA THR A 14 -12.88 19.27 5.43
C THR A 14 -13.22 17.82 5.15
N ALA A 15 -14.33 17.58 4.44
CA ALA A 15 -14.73 16.26 3.94
C ALA A 15 -13.64 15.56 3.10
N LEU A 16 -12.93 16.28 2.22
CA LEU A 16 -11.88 15.71 1.36
C LEU A 16 -10.68 15.20 2.18
N VAL A 17 -10.31 15.93 3.24
CA VAL A 17 -9.23 15.54 4.16
C VAL A 17 -9.63 14.31 4.98
N TRP A 18 -10.89 14.24 5.43
CA TRP A 18 -11.41 13.08 6.15
C TRP A 18 -11.51 11.83 5.26
N ILE A 19 -11.93 11.98 4.00
CA ILE A 19 -11.94 10.88 3.02
C ILE A 19 -10.52 10.36 2.79
N GLY A 20 -9.55 11.26 2.55
CA GLY A 20 -8.15 10.86 2.38
C GLY A 20 -7.60 10.12 3.60
N ARG A 21 -7.96 10.56 4.81
CA ARG A 21 -7.53 9.91 6.06
C ARG A 21 -8.19 8.55 6.28
N LEU A 22 -9.46 8.38 5.90
CA LEU A 22 -10.14 7.08 5.95
C LEU A 22 -9.51 6.07 4.99
N ILE A 23 -9.22 6.49 3.75
CA ILE A 23 -8.54 5.64 2.76
C ILE A 23 -7.16 5.25 3.27
N ALA A 24 -6.38 6.20 3.78
CA ALA A 24 -5.06 5.93 4.33
C ALA A 24 -5.11 4.97 5.52
N ALA A 25 -6.09 5.12 6.42
CA ALA A 25 -6.29 4.23 7.55
C ALA A 25 -6.68 2.81 7.10
N ALA A 26 -7.55 2.68 6.10
CA ALA A 26 -7.96 1.38 5.54
C ALA A 26 -6.77 0.66 4.88
N LEU A 27 -5.99 1.36 4.06
CA LEU A 27 -4.76 0.83 3.46
C LEU A 27 -3.77 0.42 4.55
N ALA A 28 -3.56 1.28 5.54
CA ALA A 28 -2.62 0.98 6.61
C ALA A 28 -3.02 -0.24 7.43
N PHE A 29 -4.32 -0.42 7.66
CA PHE A 29 -4.84 -1.59 8.35
C PHE A 29 -4.67 -2.87 7.52
N MET A 30 -5.05 -2.86 6.23
CA MET A 30 -4.89 -4.01 5.34
C MET A 30 -3.43 -4.45 5.20
N PHE A 31 -2.55 -3.52 4.81
CA PHE A 31 -1.13 -3.81 4.61
C PHE A 31 -0.41 -4.11 5.94
N GLY A 32 -0.84 -3.48 7.03
CA GLY A 32 -0.29 -3.74 8.36
C GLY A 32 -0.59 -5.16 8.83
N MET A 33 -1.83 -5.61 8.69
CA MET A 33 -2.20 -6.99 9.01
C MET A 33 -1.49 -8.00 8.11
N SER A 34 -1.44 -7.75 6.80
CA SER A 34 -0.75 -8.60 5.82
C SER A 34 0.75 -8.74 6.15
N GLY A 35 1.45 -7.63 6.39
CA GLY A 35 2.86 -7.64 6.75
C GLY A 35 3.13 -8.40 8.06
N VAL A 36 2.29 -8.23 9.09
CA VAL A 36 2.41 -8.97 10.35
C VAL A 36 2.15 -10.47 10.17
N MET A 37 1.16 -10.85 9.35
CA MET A 37 0.90 -12.26 9.03
C MET A 37 2.08 -12.90 8.30
N LYS A 38 2.68 -12.19 7.33
CA LYS A 38 3.88 -12.67 6.63
C LYS A 38 5.08 -12.85 7.56
N LEU A 39 5.23 -12.01 8.58
CA LEU A 39 6.27 -12.18 9.60
C LEU A 39 6.03 -13.36 10.55
N LYS A 40 4.76 -13.65 10.87
CA LYS A 40 4.39 -14.81 11.68
C LYS A 40 4.55 -16.12 10.93
N GLY A 41 4.44 -16.08 9.60
CA GLY A 41 4.41 -17.27 8.77
C GLY A 41 3.13 -18.08 8.95
N GLY A 42 3.05 -19.23 8.29
CA GLY A 42 1.92 -20.14 8.40
C GLY A 42 1.85 -21.11 7.22
N PRO A 43 1.12 -22.23 7.36
CA PRO A 43 0.96 -23.21 6.29
C PRO A 43 0.30 -22.61 5.04
N GLU A 44 -0.73 -21.75 5.20
CA GLU A 44 -1.37 -21.05 4.08
C GLU A 44 -0.40 -20.14 3.30
N LEU A 45 0.55 -19.50 3.99
CA LEU A 45 1.55 -18.66 3.34
C LEU A 45 2.57 -19.50 2.58
N ALA A 46 3.02 -20.61 3.16
CA ALA A 46 3.95 -21.54 2.50
C ALA A 46 3.29 -22.18 1.27
N GLU A 47 2.02 -22.60 1.38
CA GLU A 47 1.23 -23.11 0.26
C GLU A 47 1.04 -22.05 -0.84
N GLY A 48 0.74 -20.81 -0.46
CA GLY A 48 0.65 -19.70 -1.40
C GLY A 48 1.98 -19.40 -2.10
N MET A 49 3.11 -19.41 -1.37
CA MET A 49 4.44 -19.21 -1.96
C MET A 49 4.83 -20.37 -2.88
N ALA A 50 4.51 -21.62 -2.49
CA ALA A 50 4.74 -22.80 -3.31
C ALA A 50 3.90 -22.77 -4.60
N HIS A 51 2.62 -22.39 -4.51
CA HIS A 51 1.74 -22.17 -5.66
C HIS A 51 2.31 -21.09 -6.58
N LEU A 52 2.80 -19.99 -6.00
CA LEU A 52 3.45 -18.93 -6.74
C LEU A 52 4.84 -19.33 -7.30
N GLY A 53 5.36 -20.51 -6.97
CA GLY A 53 6.70 -20.96 -7.35
C GLY A 53 7.81 -20.07 -6.78
N LEU A 54 7.60 -19.49 -5.59
CA LEU A 54 8.55 -18.65 -4.88
C LEU A 54 9.15 -19.41 -3.69
N PRO A 55 10.46 -19.23 -3.40
CA PRO A 55 11.08 -19.84 -2.24
C PRO A 55 10.61 -19.17 -0.94
N ASP A 56 10.40 -19.96 0.12
CA ASP A 56 10.00 -19.48 1.45
C ASP A 56 10.95 -18.42 2.03
N SER A 57 12.23 -18.47 1.65
CA SER A 57 13.23 -17.46 2.04
C SER A 57 12.89 -16.04 1.56
N MET A 58 12.01 -15.91 0.55
CA MET A 58 11.58 -14.62 0.01
C MET A 58 10.43 -13.98 0.80
N VAL A 59 9.75 -14.75 1.65
CA VAL A 59 8.67 -14.24 2.53
C VAL A 59 9.16 -13.10 3.42
N PHE A 60 10.32 -13.29 4.05
CA PHE A 60 10.86 -12.32 5.01
C PHE A 60 11.27 -10.99 4.34
N PRO A 61 12.02 -10.99 3.21
CA PRO A 61 12.23 -9.78 2.40
C PRO A 61 10.95 -9.11 1.93
N LEU A 62 9.93 -9.87 1.50
CA LEU A 62 8.65 -9.31 1.06
C LEU A 62 7.89 -8.65 2.22
N ALA A 63 7.91 -9.25 3.40
CA ALA A 63 7.31 -8.67 4.60
C ALA A 63 8.00 -7.36 4.99
N ILE A 64 9.34 -7.32 4.98
CA ILE A 64 10.11 -6.10 5.26
C ILE A 64 9.80 -5.02 4.23
N LEU A 65 9.77 -5.37 2.94
CA LEU A 65 9.48 -4.43 1.86
C LEU A 65 8.08 -3.83 2.04
N GLU A 66 7.06 -4.66 2.25
CA GLU A 66 5.68 -4.23 2.46
C GLU A 66 5.55 -3.29 3.67
N LEU A 67 6.15 -3.67 4.80
CA LEU A 67 6.13 -2.84 6.01
C LEU A 67 6.90 -1.54 5.82
N THR A 68 8.02 -1.55 5.09
CA THR A 68 8.80 -0.33 4.80
C THR A 68 7.98 0.64 3.94
N CYS A 69 7.33 0.15 2.89
CA CYS A 69 6.44 0.95 2.05
C CYS A 69 5.28 1.51 2.86
N LEU A 70 4.68 0.69 3.72
CA LEU A 70 3.57 1.09 4.59
C LEU A 70 3.99 2.18 5.60
N VAL A 71 5.14 2.00 6.26
CA VAL A 71 5.68 2.99 7.19
C VAL A 71 5.90 4.31 6.44
N LEU A 72 6.56 4.28 5.28
CA LEU A 72 6.76 5.49 4.46
C LEU A 72 5.44 6.15 4.01
N TYR A 73 4.38 5.36 3.81
CA TYR A 73 3.06 5.89 3.48
C TYR A 73 2.38 6.58 4.69
N LEU A 74 2.53 6.03 5.89
CA LEU A 74 1.98 6.57 7.14
C LEU A 74 2.65 7.88 7.58
N LEU A 75 3.93 8.07 7.27
CA LEU A 75 4.63 9.32 7.61
C LEU A 75 4.15 10.46 6.68
N PRO A 76 3.54 11.55 7.20
CA PRO A 76 2.85 12.58 6.40
C PRO A 76 3.76 13.38 5.46
N TRP A 77 5.07 13.34 5.70
CA TRP A 77 6.14 14.00 4.95
C TRP A 77 6.67 13.12 3.82
N THR A 78 6.32 11.83 3.81
CA THR A 78 6.70 10.85 2.78
C THR A 78 5.51 10.16 2.15
N SER A 79 4.26 10.50 2.51
CA SER A 79 3.07 9.79 2.03
C SER A 79 2.98 9.66 0.50
N VAL A 80 3.44 10.66 -0.25
CA VAL A 80 3.47 10.59 -1.73
C VAL A 80 4.46 9.50 -2.20
N VAL A 81 5.67 9.49 -1.64
CA VAL A 81 6.69 8.48 -1.97
C VAL A 81 6.24 7.08 -1.52
N GLY A 82 5.69 6.98 -0.31
CA GLY A 82 5.12 5.73 0.21
C GLY A 82 3.99 5.20 -0.68
N ALA A 83 3.11 6.08 -1.18
CA ALA A 83 2.03 5.69 -2.10
C ALA A 83 2.58 5.15 -3.43
N ILE A 84 3.61 5.79 -3.99
CA ILE A 84 4.27 5.32 -5.22
C ILE A 84 4.92 3.95 -4.99
N LEU A 85 5.64 3.77 -3.88
CA LEU A 85 6.27 2.50 -3.53
C LEU A 85 5.25 1.38 -3.31
N LEU A 86 4.14 1.67 -2.61
CA LEU A 86 3.07 0.72 -2.38
C LEU A 86 2.37 0.32 -3.68
N THR A 87 2.20 1.27 -4.61
CA THR A 87 1.66 1.00 -5.95
C THR A 87 2.59 0.08 -6.75
N GLY A 88 3.92 0.32 -6.69
CA GLY A 88 4.92 -0.56 -7.29
C GLY A 88 4.90 -1.97 -6.69
N TYR A 89 4.75 -2.08 -5.37
CA TYR A 89 4.63 -3.36 -4.67
C TYR A 89 3.39 -4.14 -5.12
N LEU A 90 2.23 -3.49 -5.19
CA LEU A 90 0.99 -4.07 -5.72
C LEU A 90 1.13 -4.52 -7.18
N GLY A 91 1.79 -3.73 -8.03
CA GLY A 91 2.07 -4.10 -9.42
C GLY A 91 2.94 -5.37 -9.54
N GLY A 92 3.96 -5.50 -8.68
CA GLY A 92 4.79 -6.71 -8.61
C GLY A 92 4.01 -7.94 -8.15
N ALA A 93 3.13 -7.79 -7.15
CA ALA A 93 2.24 -8.86 -6.71
C ALA A 93 1.31 -9.32 -7.84
N MET A 94 0.64 -8.38 -8.52
CA MET A 94 -0.22 -8.66 -9.67
C MET A 94 0.52 -9.39 -10.80
N CYS A 95 1.75 -8.95 -11.13
CA CYS A 95 2.59 -9.62 -12.12
C CYS A 95 2.94 -11.06 -11.71
N THR A 96 3.19 -11.31 -10.43
CA THR A 96 3.53 -12.63 -9.89
C THR A 96 2.34 -13.59 -10.01
N HIS A 97 1.14 -13.14 -9.66
CA HIS A 97 -0.09 -13.91 -9.85
C HIS A 97 -0.39 -14.16 -11.34
N TRP A 98 -0.22 -13.14 -12.19
CA TRP A 98 -0.45 -13.28 -13.62
C TRP A 98 0.53 -14.26 -14.28
N ARG A 99 1.79 -14.28 -13.84
CA ARG A 99 2.81 -15.25 -14.29
C ARG A 99 2.39 -16.69 -14.08
N VAL A 100 1.68 -16.97 -12.98
CA VAL A 100 1.24 -18.32 -12.60
C VAL A 100 -0.13 -18.65 -13.20
N GLY A 101 -0.77 -17.67 -13.85
CA GLY A 101 -2.07 -17.83 -14.49
C GLY A 101 -3.23 -17.77 -13.50
N ASP A 102 -3.03 -17.17 -12.32
CA ASP A 102 -4.10 -17.00 -11.35
C ASP A 102 -5.22 -16.13 -11.95
N PRO A 103 -6.49 -16.53 -11.77
CA PRO A 103 -7.62 -15.74 -12.22
C PRO A 103 -7.66 -14.40 -11.49
N PHE A 104 -8.01 -13.34 -12.22
CA PHE A 104 -8.09 -11.98 -11.68
C PHE A 104 -9.33 -11.73 -10.80
N VAL A 105 -9.92 -12.78 -10.21
CA VAL A 105 -11.18 -12.72 -9.46
C VAL A 105 -11.24 -13.77 -8.36
#